data_AF-A0A358MDL8-F1
#
_entry.id   AF-A0A358MDL8-F1
#
_cell.length_a   1.000
_cell.length_b   1.000
_cell.length_c   1.000
_cell.angle_alpha   90.00
_cell.angle_beta   90.00
_cell.angle_gamma   90.00
#
_symmetry.space_group_name_H-M   'P 1'
#
loop_
_entity.id
_entity.type
_entity.pdbx_description
1 polymer ?
#
loop_
_entity_poly.entity_id
_entity_poly.type
_entity_poly.pdbx_seq_one_letter_code
_entity_poly.pdbx_strand_id
1 'polypeptide(L)'
;TFVLAMNKAKYDSLPDDLKKVIDDNSGLELSIFAGGTQADADGPARQLAVDAGNTIVTISAEDAKAWEDLAKPVYDAWIADVKGKGIDGQALINEARALMAAYK
;
A
#
# COMPACT_ATOMS: atom_id res chain seq x y z
N THR A 1 -3.98 -2.89 0.71
CA THR A 1 -2.82 -3.44 0.00
C THR A 1 -3.30 -4.15 -1.25
N PHE A 2 -2.51 -4.14 -2.31
CA PHE A 2 -2.72 -5.00 -3.49
C PHE A 2 -1.70 -6.13 -3.44
N VAL A 3 -2.09 -7.32 -3.92
CA VAL A 3 -1.20 -8.48 -3.95
C VAL A 3 -1.18 -9.01 -5.38
N LEU A 4 -0.01 -8.99 -6.01
CA LEU A 4 0.25 -9.78 -7.21
C LEU A 4 0.85 -11.11 -6.76
N ALA A 5 0.04 -12.17 -6.79
CA ALA A 5 0.46 -13.50 -6.33
C ALA A 5 0.48 -14.51 -7.49
N MET A 6 1.45 -15.41 -7.45
CA MET A 6 1.53 -16.57 -8.33
C MET A 6 1.25 -17.84 -7.53
N ASN A 7 0.57 -18.82 -8.15
CA ASN A 7 0.39 -20.13 -7.53
C ASN A 7 1.76 -20.79 -7.32
N LYS A 8 2.05 -21.20 -6.07
CA LYS A 8 3.35 -21.77 -5.69
C LYS A 8 3.71 -23.03 -6.49
N ALA A 9 2.79 -23.99 -6.63
CA ALA A 9 3.06 -25.23 -7.35
C ALA A 9 3.39 -24.97 -8.83
N LYS A 10 2.75 -23.96 -9.43
CA LYS A 10 3.05 -23.55 -10.80
C LYS A 10 4.41 -22.88 -10.92
N TYR A 11 4.75 -21.95 -10.04
CA TYR A 11 6.08 -21.37 -9.99
C TYR A 11 7.16 -22.45 -9.80
N ASP A 12 6.98 -23.35 -8.83
CA ASP A 12 7.93 -24.42 -8.53
C ASP A 12 8.11 -25.39 -9.71
N SER A 13 7.08 -25.56 -10.55
CA SER A 13 7.13 -26.39 -11.77
C SER A 13 7.81 -25.74 -12.97
N LEU A 14 8.09 -24.44 -12.94
CA LEU A 14 8.79 -23.77 -14.03
C LEU A 14 10.25 -24.27 -14.13
N PRO A 15 10.80 -24.39 -15.35
CA PRO A 15 12.24 -24.48 -15.58
C PRO A 15 12.98 -23.28 -14.96
N ASP A 16 14.25 -23.48 -14.59
CA ASP A 16 15.02 -22.49 -13.83
C ASP A 16 15.23 -21.16 -14.58
N ASP A 17 15.35 -21.21 -15.90
CA ASP A 17 15.45 -20.02 -16.75
C ASP A 17 14.16 -19.17 -16.69
N LEU A 18 12.99 -19.81 -16.68
CA LEU A 18 11.70 -19.11 -16.55
C LEU A 18 11.43 -18.65 -15.11
N LYS A 19 11.86 -19.40 -14.09
CA LYS A 19 11.82 -18.91 -12.69
C LYS A 19 12.64 -17.64 -12.55
N LYS A 20 13.84 -17.63 -13.12
CA LYS A 20 14.70 -16.44 -13.12
C LYS A 20 14.00 -15.23 -13.75
N VAL A 21 13.28 -15.40 -14.87
CA VAL A 21 12.50 -14.30 -15.47
C VAL A 21 11.42 -13.78 -14.51
N ILE A 22 10.70 -14.67 -13.81
CA ILE A 22 9.69 -14.26 -12.83
C ILE A 22 10.36 -13.50 -11.67
N ASP A 23 11.46 -14.02 -11.13
CA ASP A 23 12.17 -13.43 -10.00
C ASP A 23 12.74 -12.04 -10.36
N ASP A 24 13.35 -11.93 -11.54
CA ASP A 24 13.91 -10.67 -12.06
C ASP A 24 12.83 -9.60 -12.28
N ASN A 25 11.54 -9.99 -12.36
CA ASN A 25 10.39 -9.09 -12.54
C ASN A 25 9.46 -9.06 -11.32
N SER A 26 9.92 -9.52 -10.15
CA SER A 26 9.14 -9.57 -8.90
C SER A 26 9.83 -8.78 -7.78
N GLY A 27 9.31 -8.87 -6.56
CA GLY A 27 9.97 -8.33 -5.37
C GLY A 27 9.88 -6.81 -5.22
N LEU A 28 10.91 -6.22 -4.60
CA LEU A 28 10.90 -4.80 -4.19
C LEU A 28 10.79 -3.86 -5.39
N GLU A 29 11.59 -4.07 -6.44
CA GLU A 29 11.61 -3.19 -7.61
C GLU A 29 10.26 -3.19 -8.34
N LEU A 30 9.63 -4.37 -8.49
CA LEU A 30 8.26 -4.44 -8.99
C LEU A 30 7.29 -3.66 -8.09
N SER A 31 7.43 -3.77 -6.77
CA SER A 31 6.55 -3.08 -5.82
C SER A 31 6.69 -1.56 -5.92
N ILE A 32 7.92 -1.05 -6.07
CA ILE A 32 8.20 0.37 -6.31
C ILE A 32 7.57 0.81 -7.64
N PHE A 33 7.82 0.08 -8.72
CA PHE A 33 7.28 0.37 -10.05
C PHE A 33 5.75 0.40 -10.05
N ALA A 34 5.10 -0.59 -9.44
CA ALA A 34 3.66 -0.68 -9.38
C ALA A 34 3.05 0.46 -8.55
N GLY A 35 3.64 0.79 -7.40
CA GLY A 35 3.21 1.91 -6.56
C GLY A 35 3.33 3.26 -7.27
N GLY A 36 4.46 3.51 -7.93
CA GLY A 36 4.68 4.72 -8.74
C GLY A 36 3.69 4.82 -9.89
N THR A 37 3.51 3.74 -10.65
CA THR A 37 2.53 3.69 -11.76
C THR A 37 1.11 3.99 -11.29
N GLN A 38 0.72 3.47 -10.11
CA GLN A 38 -0.60 3.74 -9.54
C GLN A 38 -0.75 5.21 -9.12
N ALA A 39 0.26 5.79 -8.48
CA ALA A 39 0.23 7.21 -8.07
C ALA A 39 0.24 8.15 -9.29
N ASP A 40 1.02 7.84 -10.32
CA ASP A 40 1.07 8.64 -11.55
C ASP A 40 -0.27 8.67 -12.29
N ALA A 41 -1.11 7.65 -12.12
CA ALA A 41 -2.46 7.59 -12.69
C ALA A 41 -3.44 8.58 -12.05
N ASP A 42 -3.19 9.06 -10.82
CA ASP A 42 -4.05 10.03 -10.14
C ASP A 42 -4.14 11.36 -10.90
N GLY A 43 -3.04 11.80 -11.52
CA GLY A 43 -2.97 13.06 -12.26
C GLY A 43 -3.94 13.12 -13.45
N PRO A 44 -3.82 12.20 -14.43
CA PRO A 44 -4.75 12.11 -15.55
C PRO A 44 -6.20 11.91 -15.11
N ALA A 45 -6.46 11.04 -14.13
CA ALA A 45 -7.81 10.79 -13.62
C ALA A 45 -8.43 12.06 -12.99
N ARG A 46 -7.63 12.82 -12.23
CA ARG A 46 -8.05 14.11 -11.67
C ARG A 46 -8.37 15.12 -12.77
N GLN A 47 -7.59 15.18 -13.85
CA GLN A 47 -7.85 16.11 -14.95
C GLN A 47 -9.19 15.83 -15.63
N LEU A 48 -9.55 14.56 -15.83
CA LEU A 48 -10.88 14.21 -16.37
C LEU A 48 -12.02 14.74 -15.49
N ALA A 49 -11.87 14.70 -14.16
CA ALA A 49 -12.86 15.27 -13.25
C ALA A 49 -12.93 16.81 -13.35
N VAL A 50 -11.79 17.48 -13.53
CA VAL A 50 -11.74 18.93 -13.78
C VAL A 50 -12.45 19.29 -15.07
N ASP A 51 -12.16 18.57 -16.17
CA ASP A 51 -12.74 18.83 -17.49
C ASP A 51 -14.25 18.57 -17.52
N ALA A 52 -14.73 17.64 -16.68
CA ALA A 52 -16.15 17.41 -16.47
C ALA A 52 -16.85 18.51 -15.63
N GLY A 53 -16.11 19.49 -15.12
CA GLY A 53 -16.64 20.58 -14.30
C GLY A 53 -16.90 20.21 -12.84
N ASN A 54 -16.29 19.14 -12.33
CA ASN A 54 -16.47 18.73 -10.93
C ASN A 54 -15.77 19.70 -9.97
N THR A 55 -16.33 19.84 -8.76
CA THR A 55 -15.66 20.54 -7.66
C THR A 55 -14.68 19.62 -6.97
N ILE A 56 -13.43 20.04 -6.83
CA ILE A 56 -12.38 19.31 -6.11
C ILE A 56 -11.99 20.15 -4.89
N VAL A 57 -12.19 19.59 -3.70
CA VAL A 57 -11.88 20.24 -2.43
C VAL A 57 -10.64 19.60 -1.82
N THR A 58 -9.62 20.41 -1.55
CA THR A 58 -8.45 19.98 -0.77
C THR A 58 -8.74 20.20 0.71
N ILE A 59 -8.66 19.14 1.51
CA ILE A 59 -8.85 19.21 2.96
C ILE A 59 -7.68 19.98 3.57
N SER A 60 -7.98 20.92 4.49
CA SER A 60 -6.94 21.70 5.17
C SER A 60 -6.11 20.81 6.09
N ALA A 61 -4.89 21.23 6.43
CA ALA A 61 -4.07 20.49 7.39
C ALA A 61 -4.72 20.39 8.77
N GLU A 62 -5.47 21.43 9.17
CA GLU A 62 -6.20 21.49 10.44
C GLU A 62 -7.34 20.46 10.47
N ASP A 63 -8.14 20.41 9.41
CA ASP A 63 -9.24 19.43 9.29
C ASP A 63 -8.70 18.00 9.16
N ALA A 64 -7.63 17.80 8.38
CA ALA A 64 -6.97 16.51 8.26
C ALA A 64 -6.47 16.00 9.63
N LYS A 65 -5.87 16.89 10.45
CA LYS A 65 -5.44 16.56 11.80
C LYS A 65 -6.60 16.14 12.71
N ALA A 66 -7.75 16.82 12.60
CA ALA A 66 -8.96 16.44 13.33
C ALA A 66 -9.47 15.05 12.90
N TRP A 67 -9.41 14.73 11.60
CA TRP A 67 -9.80 13.42 11.08
C TRP A 67 -8.85 12.31 11.54
N GLU A 68 -7.54 12.58 11.53
CA GLU A 68 -6.54 11.65 12.07
C GLU A 68 -6.79 11.33 13.54
N ASP A 69 -7.14 12.33 14.37
CA ASP A 69 -7.45 12.12 15.78
C ASP A 69 -8.71 11.27 15.97
N LEU A 70 -9.75 11.50 15.16
CA LEU A 70 -10.97 10.69 15.15
C LEU A 70 -10.72 9.25 14.70
N ALA A 71 -9.73 9.03 13.84
CA ALA A 71 -9.38 7.70 13.34
C ALA A 71 -8.49 6.88 14.30
N LYS A 72 -7.90 7.50 15.33
CA LYS A 72 -7.02 6.80 16.30
C LYS A 72 -7.60 5.49 16.86
N PRO A 73 -8.89 5.39 17.25
CA PRO A 73 -9.45 4.16 17.80
C PRO A 73 -9.40 2.95 16.84
N VAL A 74 -9.26 3.18 15.53
CA VAL A 74 -9.11 2.10 14.54
C VAL A 74 -7.80 1.34 14.76
N TYR A 75 -6.72 2.04 15.13
CA TYR A 75 -5.44 1.40 15.43
C TYR A 75 -5.54 0.57 16.71
N ASP A 76 -6.16 1.11 17.75
CA ASP A 76 -6.33 0.41 19.03
C ASP A 76 -7.17 -0.86 18.87
N ALA A 77 -8.27 -0.77 18.11
CA ALA A 77 -9.12 -1.91 17.80
C ALA A 77 -8.36 -3.00 17.03
N TRP A 78 -7.57 -2.61 16.04
CA TRP A 78 -6.76 -3.55 15.26
C TRP A 78 -5.67 -4.21 16.10
N ILE A 79 -4.96 -3.45 16.95
CA ILE A 79 -3.97 -3.98 17.89
C ILE A 79 -4.62 -5.04 18.81
N ALA A 80 -5.82 -4.76 19.32
CA ALA A 80 -6.55 -5.70 20.16
C ALA A 80 -6.95 -6.98 19.41
N ASP A 81 -7.42 -6.88 18.16
CA ASP A 81 -7.79 -8.03 17.32
C ASP A 81 -6.58 -8.95 17.07
N VAL A 82 -5.44 -8.38 16.65
CA VAL A 82 -4.27 -9.19 16.30
C VAL A 82 -3.56 -9.75 17.54
N LYS A 83 -3.69 -9.10 18.70
CA LYS A 83 -3.22 -9.66 19.97
C LYS A 83 -3.89 -11.00 20.29
N GLY A 84 -5.18 -11.16 19.97
CA GLY A 84 -5.90 -12.44 20.11
C GLY A 84 -5.31 -13.58 19.25
N LYS A 85 -4.50 -13.23 18.24
CA LYS A 85 -3.80 -14.15 17.34
C LYS A 85 -2.32 -14.33 17.73
N GLY A 86 -1.89 -13.78 18.88
CA GLY A 86 -0.50 -13.82 19.34
C GLY A 86 0.44 -12.89 18.58
N ILE A 87 -0.09 -11.88 17.88
CA ILE A 87 0.69 -10.94 17.06
C ILE A 87 0.88 -9.63 17.83
N ASP A 88 2.10 -9.10 17.80
CA ASP A 88 2.39 -7.75 18.31
C ASP A 88 2.00 -6.69 17.27
N GLY A 89 0.73 -6.25 17.32
CA GLY A 89 0.23 -5.24 16.40
C GLY A 89 0.95 -3.90 16.52
N GLN A 90 1.38 -3.50 17.72
CA GLN A 90 2.07 -2.23 17.90
C GLN A 90 3.44 -2.25 17.21
N ALA A 91 4.16 -3.37 17.32
CA ALA A 91 5.42 -3.57 16.60
C ALA A 91 5.22 -3.48 15.08
N LEU A 92 4.19 -4.13 14.52
CA LEU A 92 3.90 -4.09 13.08
C LEU A 92 3.54 -2.69 12.57
N ILE A 93 2.77 -1.92 13.33
CA ILE A 93 2.46 -0.51 12.97
C ILE A 93 3.73 0.33 12.97
N ASN A 94 4.59 0.14 13.98
CA ASN A 94 5.84 0.89 14.09
C ASN A 94 6.78 0.55 12.92
N GLU A 95 6.90 -0.73 12.58
CA GLU A 95 7.71 -1.20 11.45
C GLU A 95 7.19 -0.64 10.13
N ALA A 96 5.88 -0.70 9.87
CA ALA A 96 5.27 -0.12 8.67
C ALA A 96 5.57 1.38 8.53
N ARG A 97 5.46 2.14 9.63
CA ARG A 97 5.81 3.58 9.64
C ARG A 97 7.29 3.82 9.38
N ALA A 98 8.17 3.01 9.95
CA ALA A 98 9.61 3.12 9.71
C ALA A 98 9.97 2.84 8.25
N LEU A 99 9.38 1.81 7.65
CA LEU A 99 9.58 1.48 6.24
C LEU A 99 9.05 2.59 5.31
N MET A 100 7.85 3.13 5.56
CA MET A 100 7.33 4.28 4.80
C MET A 100 8.22 5.53 4.92
N ALA A 101 8.87 5.74 6.07
CA ALA A 101 9.79 6.85 6.23
C ALA A 101 11.12 6.63 5.49
N ALA A 102 11.57 5.38 5.38
CA ALA A 102 12.80 5.00 4.71
C ALA A 102 12.69 5.00 3.17
N TYR A 103 11.51 4.69 2.63
CA TYR A 103 11.23 4.67 1.19
C TYR A 103 10.27 5.83 0.85
N LYS A 104 10.83 7.00 0.52
CA LYS A 104 10.10 8.17 0.02
C LYS A 104 10.41 8.42 -1.44
#